data_AF-A0A7M1C757-F1
#
_entry.id   AF-A0A7M1C757-F1
#
_cell.length_a   1.000
_cell.length_b   1.000
_cell.length_c   1.000
_cell.angle_alpha   90.00
_cell.angle_beta   90.00
_cell.angle_gamma   90.00
#
_symmetry.space_group_name_H-M   'P 1'
#
loop_
_entity.id
_entity.type
_entity.pdbx_description
1 polymer ?
#
loop_
_entity_poly.entity_id
_entity_poly.type
_entity_poly.pdbx_seq_one_letter_code
_entity_poly.pdbx_strand_id
1 'polypeptide(L)'
;LCFLESTSNSKNVPPDLSICTFVLEQSLSVRALQEMLANTEEKAEGKFMMKTAQGGGHRTLLYGHAVLLRHSYSGMYLCCLGTSRSSTDKLAFDVGLQEDTTGEACWWTIHPASKQRSEGEKVRVGDDLILVSVSSERYLHLSYGNGSLHVDAAFQQTLWSVATVCSGSEVAQGFMIGGDVLRL
;
A
#
# COMPACT_ATOMS: atom_id res chain seq x y z
N LEU A 1 -3.82 6.25 12.03
CA LEU A 1 -2.91 5.10 12.21
C LEU A 1 -3.60 3.87 11.64
N CYS A 2 -2.85 2.98 11.01
CA CYS A 2 -3.37 1.71 10.51
C CYS A 2 -3.56 0.72 11.66
N PHE A 3 -4.50 -0.21 11.48
CA PHE A 3 -4.77 -1.30 12.39
C PHE A 3 -5.20 -2.54 11.60
N LEU A 4 -5.40 -3.65 12.29
CA LEU A 4 -5.75 -4.94 11.68
C LEU A 4 -7.21 -5.27 11.94
N GLU A 5 -7.93 -5.58 10.88
CA GLU A 5 -9.28 -6.13 10.95
C GLU A 5 -9.18 -7.66 10.83
N SER A 6 -9.72 -8.38 11.83
CA SER A 6 -9.66 -9.84 11.84
C SER A 6 -10.72 -10.45 10.91
N THR A 7 -10.27 -11.16 9.88
CA THR A 7 -11.16 -11.88 8.95
C THR A 7 -11.35 -13.35 9.31
N SER A 8 -10.66 -13.83 10.35
CA SER A 8 -10.61 -15.25 10.75
C SER A 8 -11.95 -15.81 11.23
N ASN A 9 -12.78 -14.98 11.88
CA ASN A 9 -14.08 -15.38 12.42
C ASN A 9 -15.26 -14.83 11.60
N SER A 10 -15.06 -14.61 10.30
CA SER A 10 -16.03 -13.99 9.38
C SER A 10 -17.40 -14.67 9.32
N LYS A 11 -17.48 -15.97 9.69
CA LYS A 11 -18.76 -16.70 9.79
C LYS A 11 -19.65 -16.22 10.92
N ASN A 12 -19.08 -15.72 12.01
CA ASN A 12 -19.81 -15.30 13.21
C ASN A 12 -19.82 -13.78 13.37
N VAL A 13 -18.73 -13.11 12.99
CA VAL A 13 -18.58 -11.66 13.07
C VAL A 13 -18.09 -11.17 11.71
N PRO A 14 -18.93 -10.47 10.93
CA PRO A 14 -18.52 -9.96 9.63
C PRO A 14 -17.45 -8.88 9.81
N PRO A 15 -16.29 -8.96 9.11
CA PRO A 15 -15.26 -7.94 9.17
C PRO A 15 -15.66 -6.67 8.39
N ASP A 16 -15.17 -5.52 8.81
CA ASP A 16 -15.35 -4.27 8.05
C ASP A 16 -14.36 -4.17 6.88
N LEU A 17 -14.71 -4.78 5.75
CA LEU A 17 -13.88 -4.76 4.54
C LEU A 17 -13.84 -3.40 3.84
N SER A 18 -14.75 -2.47 4.16
CA SER A 18 -14.85 -1.17 3.48
C SER A 18 -13.61 -0.30 3.73
N ILE A 19 -12.99 -0.46 4.91
CA ILE A 19 -11.78 0.23 5.35
C ILE A 19 -10.49 -0.58 5.14
N CYS A 20 -10.59 -1.80 4.63
CA CYS A 20 -9.44 -2.67 4.36
C CYS A 20 -8.97 -2.62 2.90
N THR A 21 -9.68 -1.86 2.06
CA THR A 21 -9.47 -1.89 0.61
C THR A 21 -8.48 -0.81 0.17
N PHE A 22 -7.42 -1.24 -0.51
CA PHE A 22 -6.45 -0.36 -1.15
C PHE A 22 -6.49 -0.51 -2.67
N VAL A 23 -6.26 0.61 -3.35
CA VAL A 23 -6.12 0.69 -4.80
C VAL A 23 -4.64 0.88 -5.12
N LEU A 24 -4.10 0.04 -5.99
CA LEU A 24 -2.78 0.23 -6.58
C LEU A 24 -2.86 1.40 -7.57
N GLU A 25 -2.40 2.57 -7.16
CA GLU A 25 -2.53 3.79 -7.95
C GLU A 25 -1.38 3.97 -8.94
N GLN A 26 -0.16 3.67 -8.50
CA GLN A 26 1.04 3.73 -9.34
C GLN A 26 1.99 2.58 -9.02
N SER A 27 2.75 2.17 -10.04
CA SER A 27 3.88 1.25 -9.92
C SER A 27 5.00 1.73 -10.84
N LEU A 28 6.16 1.99 -10.26
CA LEU A 28 7.34 2.53 -10.95
C LEU A 28 8.57 1.71 -10.56
N SER A 29 9.57 1.65 -11.45
CA SER A 29 10.90 1.21 -11.02
C SER A 29 11.47 2.22 -10.02
N VAL A 30 12.33 1.77 -9.11
CA VAL A 30 12.98 2.66 -8.11
C VAL A 30 13.67 3.85 -8.77
N ARG A 31 14.33 3.62 -9.92
CA ARG A 31 14.97 4.70 -10.68
C ARG A 31 13.96 5.72 -11.21
N ALA A 32 12.85 5.26 -11.79
CA ALA A 32 11.81 6.16 -12.30
C ALA A 32 11.14 6.94 -11.15
N LEU A 33 11.00 6.32 -9.98
CA LEU A 33 10.53 7.00 -8.77
C LEU A 33 11.50 8.12 -8.34
N GLN A 34 12.79 7.83 -8.24
CA GLN A 34 13.81 8.83 -7.89
C GLN A 34 13.83 10.00 -8.88
N GLU A 35 13.77 9.71 -10.18
CA GLU A 35 13.69 10.74 -11.22
C GLU A 35 12.40 11.59 -11.09
N MET A 36 11.27 10.97 -10.73
CA MET A 36 10.01 11.69 -10.51
C MET A 36 10.05 12.59 -9.27
N LEU A 37 10.60 12.10 -8.16
CA LEU A 37 10.71 12.85 -6.91
C LEU A 37 11.65 14.05 -7.06
N ALA A 38 12.82 13.85 -7.68
CA ALA A 38 13.78 14.94 -7.93
C ALA A 38 13.18 16.05 -8.81
N ASN A 39 12.39 15.70 -9.82
CA ASN A 39 11.71 16.67 -10.69
C ASN A 39 10.56 17.42 -10.00
N THR A 40 10.03 16.87 -8.90
CA THR A 40 8.95 17.50 -8.12
C THR A 40 9.50 18.57 -7.19
N GLU A 41 10.70 18.36 -6.64
CA GLU A 41 11.40 19.33 -5.78
C GLU A 41 11.84 20.59 -6.55
N GLU A 42 12.28 20.46 -7.81
CA GLU A 42 12.71 21.61 -8.64
C GLU A 42 11.55 22.49 -9.14
N LYS A 43 10.29 22.03 -9.07
CA LYS A 43 9.11 22.72 -9.64
C LYS A 43 8.13 23.26 -8.58
N ALA A 44 8.59 23.50 -7.36
CA ALA A 44 7.79 23.91 -6.21
C ALA A 44 7.25 25.37 -6.24
N GLU A 45 6.81 25.90 -7.39
CA GLU A 45 6.06 27.18 -7.50
C GLU A 45 4.66 27.05 -8.10
N GLY A 46 4.16 25.84 -8.33
CA GLY A 46 2.77 25.66 -8.76
C GLY A 46 2.24 24.32 -8.30
N LYS A 47 1.03 24.32 -7.71
CA LYS A 47 0.19 23.15 -7.46
C LYS A 47 -0.09 22.38 -8.77
N PHE A 48 0.92 21.72 -9.32
CA PHE A 48 0.72 20.65 -10.28
C PHE A 48 0.54 19.39 -9.45
N MET A 49 -0.72 19.17 -9.08
CA MET A 49 -1.20 17.83 -8.71
C MET A 49 -0.55 16.84 -9.66
N MET A 50 -0.04 15.74 -9.10
CA MET A 50 0.52 14.54 -9.70
C MET A 50 -0.42 13.88 -10.73
N LYS A 51 -0.90 14.63 -11.73
CA LYS A 51 -1.66 14.15 -12.88
C LYS A 51 -0.76 13.85 -14.09
N THR A 52 0.55 14.03 -13.93
CA THR A 52 1.55 13.84 -14.99
C THR A 52 2.55 12.72 -14.71
N ALA A 53 2.20 11.73 -13.88
CA ALA A 53 2.76 10.39 -14.11
C ALA A 53 2.01 9.78 -15.29
N GLN A 54 2.48 10.12 -16.48
CA GLN A 54 2.03 9.60 -17.77
C GLN A 54 2.18 8.08 -17.78
N GLY A 55 1.12 7.40 -17.35
CA GLY A 55 1.07 5.96 -17.16
C GLY A 55 -0.24 5.36 -17.62
N GLY A 56 -0.74 5.77 -18.78
CA GLY A 56 -1.91 5.15 -19.42
C GLY A 56 -1.72 3.64 -19.56
N GLY A 57 -2.63 2.87 -18.98
CA GLY A 57 -2.74 1.41 -19.13
C GLY A 57 -2.67 0.64 -17.83
N HIS A 58 -3.29 -0.54 -17.80
CA HIS A 58 -3.21 -1.49 -16.70
C HIS A 58 -1.80 -2.10 -16.68
N ARG A 59 -0.86 -1.42 -16.03
CA ARG A 59 0.53 -1.88 -15.96
C ARG A 59 0.61 -3.10 -15.06
N THR A 60 1.31 -4.12 -15.52
CA THR A 60 1.57 -5.31 -14.71
C THR A 60 2.53 -4.95 -13.57
N LEU A 61 2.19 -5.36 -12.35
CA LEU A 61 3.05 -5.18 -11.19
C LEU A 61 4.25 -6.13 -11.29
N LEU A 62 5.46 -5.60 -11.08
CA LEU A 62 6.71 -6.36 -11.06
C LEU A 62 7.35 -6.32 -9.68
N TYR A 63 8.04 -7.39 -9.31
CA TYR A 63 8.93 -7.35 -8.15
C TYR A 63 10.03 -6.31 -8.36
N GLY A 64 10.33 -5.56 -7.31
CA GLY A 64 11.36 -4.51 -7.28
C GLY A 64 10.83 -3.14 -7.66
N HIS A 65 9.55 -3.05 -8.03
CA HIS A 65 8.89 -1.78 -8.23
C HIS A 65 8.49 -1.15 -6.90
N ALA A 66 8.57 0.17 -6.87
CA ALA A 66 7.90 0.99 -5.88
C ALA A 66 6.43 1.16 -6.25
N VAL A 67 5.55 1.02 -5.28
CA VAL A 67 4.10 1.16 -5.43
C VAL A 67 3.55 2.25 -4.54
N LEU A 68 2.48 2.86 -5.04
CA LEU A 68 1.66 3.82 -4.31
C LEU A 68 0.28 3.20 -4.06
N LEU A 69 -0.07 3.05 -2.78
CA LEU A 69 -1.31 2.42 -2.33
C LEU A 69 -2.26 3.48 -1.78
N ARG A 70 -3.39 3.69 -2.45
CA ARG A 70 -4.44 4.61 -2.01
C ARG A 70 -5.54 3.85 -1.29
N HIS A 71 -5.87 4.27 -0.09
CA HIS A 71 -7.01 3.75 0.65
C HIS A 71 -8.32 4.13 -0.06
N SER A 72 -9.13 3.11 -0.39
CA SER A 72 -10.32 3.26 -1.23
C SER A 72 -11.32 4.25 -0.64
N TYR A 73 -11.62 4.10 0.65
CA TYR A 73 -12.65 4.87 1.34
C TYR A 73 -12.24 6.34 1.60
N SER A 74 -11.05 6.57 2.15
CA SER A 74 -10.62 7.93 2.52
C SER A 74 -9.91 8.70 1.40
N GLY A 75 -9.45 8.01 0.35
CA GLY A 75 -8.64 8.62 -0.71
C GLY A 75 -7.22 9.02 -0.29
N MET A 76 -6.80 8.71 0.95
CA MET A 76 -5.46 8.95 1.46
C MET A 76 -4.50 7.80 1.08
N TYR A 77 -3.20 8.02 1.22
CA TYR A 77 -2.15 7.08 0.84
C TYR A 77 -1.52 6.37 2.04
N LEU A 78 -1.18 5.09 1.90
CA LEU A 78 -0.48 4.33 2.94
C LEU A 78 0.96 4.83 3.10
N CYS A 79 1.31 5.30 4.30
CA CYS A 79 2.58 5.95 4.57
C CYS A 79 3.30 5.38 5.78
N CYS A 80 4.63 5.37 5.72
CA CYS A 80 5.50 5.26 6.87
C CYS A 80 5.62 6.65 7.54
N LEU A 81 5.18 6.77 8.79
CA LEU A 81 5.15 8.03 9.51
C LEU A 81 6.44 8.24 10.32
N GLY A 82 6.86 9.48 10.52
CA GLY A 82 8.01 9.80 11.38
C GLY A 82 7.77 9.62 12.89
N THR A 83 6.57 9.19 13.30
CA THR A 83 6.24 8.91 14.71
C THR A 83 6.49 7.44 15.04
N SER A 84 6.79 7.15 16.32
CA SER A 84 7.06 5.79 16.83
C SER A 84 6.28 5.56 18.13
N ARG A 85 4.95 5.73 18.07
CA ARG A 85 4.08 5.75 19.25
C ARG A 85 3.35 4.43 19.49
N SER A 86 3.12 3.63 18.44
CA SER A 86 2.32 2.41 18.56
C SER A 86 3.13 1.16 18.89
N SER A 87 4.44 1.18 18.65
CA SER A 87 5.28 -0.01 18.81
C SER A 87 6.03 -0.06 20.13
N THR A 88 6.22 -1.29 20.64
CA THR A 88 7.18 -1.55 21.72
C THR A 88 8.62 -1.43 21.24
N ASP A 89 8.85 -1.57 19.93
CA ASP A 89 10.14 -1.33 19.30
C ASP A 89 10.35 0.17 19.06
N LYS A 90 11.35 0.74 19.75
CA LYS A 90 11.70 2.17 19.61
C LYS A 90 12.30 2.51 18.25
N LEU A 91 12.75 1.49 17.52
CA LEU A 91 13.25 1.58 16.15
C LEU A 91 12.17 1.20 15.13
N ALA A 92 10.90 1.10 15.52
CA ALA A 92 9.82 0.97 14.57
C ALA A 92 9.17 2.34 14.31
N PHE A 93 8.65 2.54 13.10
CA PHE A 93 7.86 3.71 12.74
C PHE A 93 6.38 3.34 12.64
N ASP A 94 5.51 4.27 12.98
CA ASP A 94 4.09 4.09 12.87
C ASP A 94 3.68 4.04 11.38
N VAL A 95 2.72 3.18 11.05
CA VAL A 95 2.13 3.13 9.71
C VAL A 95 0.75 3.77 9.74
N GLY A 96 0.45 4.61 8.74
CA GLY A 96 -0.79 5.36 8.70
C GLY A 96 -1.18 5.84 7.32
N LEU A 97 -2.17 6.72 7.28
CA LEU A 97 -2.66 7.31 6.04
C LEU A 97 -2.35 8.82 6.03
N GLN A 98 -1.92 9.34 4.89
CA GLN A 98 -1.72 10.79 4.67
C GLN A 98 -2.40 11.23 3.37
N GLU A 99 -2.88 12.47 3.32
CA GLU A 99 -3.50 13.05 2.11
C GLU A 99 -2.48 13.38 1.03
N ASP A 100 -1.24 13.67 1.42
CA ASP A 100 -0.19 14.10 0.52
C ASP A 100 0.66 12.91 0.04
N THR A 101 1.05 12.95 -1.23
CA THR A 101 1.98 12.01 -1.87
C THR A 101 3.38 12.59 -1.99
N THR A 102 3.67 13.73 -1.36
CA THR A 102 4.99 14.34 -1.42
C THR A 102 6.04 13.47 -0.75
N GLY A 103 7.19 13.37 -1.42
CA GLY A 103 8.34 12.60 -0.95
C GLY A 103 8.14 11.09 -0.99
N GLU A 104 8.95 10.40 -0.19
CA GLU A 104 9.12 8.95 -0.23
C GLU A 104 8.22 8.19 0.77
N ALA A 105 7.58 8.91 1.70
CA ALA A 105 6.88 8.29 2.83
C ALA A 105 5.69 7.40 2.43
N CYS A 106 5.05 7.70 1.29
CA CYS A 106 3.92 6.96 0.75
C CYS A 106 4.30 5.81 -0.20
N TRP A 107 5.60 5.63 -0.47
CA TRP A 107 6.10 4.66 -1.43
C TRP A 107 6.64 3.40 -0.75
N TRP A 108 6.28 2.25 -1.31
CA TRP A 108 6.67 0.93 -0.82
C TRP A 108 7.24 0.09 -1.94
N THR A 109 8.42 -0.51 -1.79
CA THR A 109 8.93 -1.48 -2.75
C THR A 109 8.39 -2.88 -2.45
N ILE A 110 8.08 -3.63 -3.50
CA ILE A 110 7.57 -5.00 -3.41
C ILE A 110 8.69 -5.99 -3.70
N HIS A 111 8.97 -6.88 -2.77
CA HIS A 111 10.00 -7.91 -2.89
C HIS A 111 9.39 -9.32 -2.81
N PRO A 112 10.00 -10.31 -3.47
CA PRO A 112 9.54 -11.68 -3.41
C PRO A 112 9.79 -12.28 -2.02
N ALA A 113 8.79 -12.95 -1.45
CA ALA A 113 8.90 -13.64 -0.17
C ALA A 113 9.80 -14.88 -0.21
N SER A 114 10.05 -15.44 -1.39
CA SER A 114 10.81 -16.68 -1.56
C SER A 114 11.71 -16.66 -2.79
N LYS A 115 12.69 -17.57 -2.82
CA LYS A 115 13.62 -17.76 -3.95
C LYS A 115 12.97 -18.32 -5.22
N GLN A 116 11.67 -18.62 -5.20
CA GLN A 116 10.93 -19.06 -6.39
C GLN A 116 10.59 -17.90 -7.32
N ARG A 117 10.73 -16.66 -6.84
CA ARG A 117 10.49 -15.44 -7.60
C ARG A 117 11.75 -14.59 -7.60
N SER A 118 11.90 -13.76 -8.62
CA SER A 118 13.03 -12.85 -8.78
C SER A 118 12.56 -11.42 -9.06
N GLU A 119 13.42 -10.46 -8.73
CA GLU A 119 13.21 -9.04 -9.09
C GLU A 119 12.99 -8.89 -10.60
N GLY A 120 12.03 -8.06 -10.99
CA GLY A 120 11.59 -7.89 -12.38
C GLY A 120 10.57 -8.92 -12.88
N GLU A 121 10.30 -10.01 -12.14
CA GLU A 121 9.21 -10.91 -12.49
C GLU A 121 7.84 -10.30 -12.18
N LYS A 122 6.81 -10.77 -12.90
CA LYS A 122 5.41 -10.38 -12.66
C LYS A 122 4.91 -10.94 -11.33
N VAL A 123 4.34 -10.07 -10.50
CA VAL A 123 3.63 -10.46 -9.30
C VAL A 123 2.34 -11.18 -9.70
N ARG A 124 2.07 -12.34 -9.10
CA ARG A 124 0.86 -13.12 -9.36
C ARG A 124 -0.10 -13.06 -8.18
N VAL A 125 -1.39 -13.26 -8.45
CA VAL A 125 -2.40 -13.39 -7.40
C VAL A 125 -2.07 -14.61 -6.55
N GLY A 126 -2.10 -14.43 -5.23
CA GLY A 126 -1.73 -15.46 -4.26
C GLY A 126 -0.24 -15.56 -3.98
N ASP A 127 0.62 -14.76 -4.62
CA ASP A 127 2.01 -14.64 -4.18
C ASP A 127 2.07 -13.89 -2.84
N ASP A 128 2.91 -14.37 -1.92
CA ASP A 128 3.27 -13.64 -0.71
C ASP A 128 4.32 -12.57 -1.03
N LEU A 129 4.13 -11.39 -0.45
CA LEU A 129 4.93 -10.20 -0.70
C LEU A 129 5.64 -9.73 0.56
N ILE A 130 6.81 -9.13 0.36
CA ILE A 130 7.48 -8.32 1.36
C ILE A 130 7.38 -6.87 0.89
N LEU A 131 6.89 -6.00 1.76
CA LEU A 131 6.79 -4.55 1.50
C LEU A 131 7.87 -3.83 2.29
N VAL A 132 8.64 -2.96 1.62
CA VAL A 132 9.69 -2.15 2.26
C VAL A 132 9.38 -0.68 2.01
N SER A 133 9.34 0.13 3.07
CA SER A 133 9.17 1.58 2.95
C SER A 133 10.38 2.19 2.27
N VAL A 134 10.15 3.03 1.25
CA VAL A 134 11.22 3.77 0.57
C VAL A 134 11.88 4.79 1.51
N SER A 135 11.08 5.48 2.33
CA SER A 135 11.58 6.57 3.19
C SER A 135 12.43 6.10 4.37
N SER A 136 12.21 4.87 4.84
CA SER A 136 12.81 4.38 6.09
C SER A 136 13.61 3.09 5.93
N GLU A 137 13.58 2.46 4.74
CA GLU A 137 14.22 1.17 4.46
C GLU A 137 13.83 0.07 5.46
N ARG A 138 12.58 0.13 5.94
CA ARG A 138 12.00 -0.80 6.93
C ARG A 138 10.85 -1.57 6.33
N TYR A 139 10.68 -2.80 6.78
CA TYR A 139 9.60 -3.68 6.34
C TYR A 139 8.28 -3.26 6.94
N LEU A 140 7.20 -3.35 6.15
CA LEU A 140 5.86 -3.36 6.71
C LEU A 140 5.71 -4.60 7.58
N HIS A 141 5.53 -4.40 8.87
CA HIS A 141 5.71 -5.42 9.88
C HIS A 141 4.46 -5.56 10.76
N LEU A 142 4.16 -6.82 11.06
CA LEU A 142 3.14 -7.21 12.03
C LEU A 142 3.81 -7.46 13.36
N SER A 143 3.61 -6.55 14.30
CA SER A 143 4.18 -6.61 15.64
C SER A 143 3.13 -7.00 16.67
N TYR A 144 3.58 -7.71 17.71
CA TYR A 144 2.76 -8.05 18.87
C TYR A 144 3.31 -7.31 20.08
N GLY A 145 2.48 -6.45 20.67
CA GLY A 145 2.87 -5.58 21.78
C GLY A 145 1.66 -5.21 22.64
N ASN A 146 1.90 -5.08 23.95
CA ASN A 146 0.86 -4.74 24.93
C ASN A 146 -0.42 -5.61 24.85
N GLY A 147 -0.27 -6.90 24.48
CA GLY A 147 -1.40 -7.84 24.37
C GLY A 147 -2.23 -7.70 23.10
N SER A 148 -1.77 -6.93 22.11
CA SER A 148 -2.47 -6.71 20.85
C SER A 148 -1.53 -6.75 19.64
N LEU A 149 -2.07 -7.10 18.48
CA LEU A 149 -1.38 -6.98 17.21
C LEU A 149 -1.47 -5.54 16.70
N HIS A 150 -0.36 -5.02 16.19
CA HIS A 150 -0.28 -3.71 15.55
C HIS A 150 0.54 -3.80 14.26
N VAL A 151 0.44 -2.76 13.45
CA VAL A 151 1.18 -2.63 12.19
C VAL A 151 2.16 -1.49 12.34
N ASP A 152 3.42 -1.77 12.09
CA ASP A 152 4.51 -0.79 12.11
C ASP A 152 5.48 -1.02 10.94
N ALA A 153 6.45 -0.14 10.80
CA ALA A 153 7.57 -0.31 9.89
C ALA A 153 8.84 -0.60 10.70
N ALA A 154 9.34 -1.84 10.63
CA ALA A 154 10.44 -2.35 11.46
C ALA A 154 11.48 -3.14 10.63
N PHE A 155 12.54 -3.64 11.28
CA PHE A 155 13.60 -4.39 10.58
C PHE A 155 13.27 -5.88 10.38
N GLN A 156 12.19 -6.36 10.98
CA GLN A 156 11.71 -7.71 10.87
C GLN A 156 10.72 -7.83 9.71
N GLN A 157 10.89 -8.87 8.89
CA GLN A 157 10.03 -9.12 7.75
C GLN A 157 8.70 -9.73 8.18
N THR A 158 7.62 -9.33 7.51
CA THR A 158 6.31 -9.98 7.58
C THR A 158 5.86 -10.32 6.17
N LEU A 159 5.28 -11.51 6.00
CA LEU A 159 4.70 -11.94 4.75
C LEU A 159 3.29 -11.37 4.59
N TRP A 160 3.04 -10.68 3.49
CA TRP A 160 1.74 -10.09 3.17
C TRP A 160 1.16 -10.76 1.93
N SER A 161 0.03 -11.43 2.09
CA SER A 161 -0.72 -11.98 0.97
C SER A 161 -1.68 -10.93 0.41
N VAL A 162 -1.72 -10.77 -0.92
CA VAL A 162 -2.63 -9.83 -1.59
C VAL A 162 -3.85 -10.58 -2.14
N ALA A 163 -5.03 -10.21 -1.68
CA ALA A 163 -6.30 -10.66 -2.22
C ALA A 163 -6.87 -9.61 -3.19
N THR A 164 -7.34 -10.05 -4.35
CA THR A 164 -8.01 -9.18 -5.32
C THR A 164 -9.46 -8.95 -4.90
N VAL A 165 -9.83 -7.70 -4.61
CA VAL A 165 -11.20 -7.33 -4.19
C VAL A 165 -12.11 -7.09 -5.40
N CYS A 166 -11.67 -6.31 -6.37
CA CYS A 166 -12.39 -6.06 -7.62
C CYS A 166 -11.39 -5.75 -8.75
N SER A 167 -11.79 -6.00 -9.99
CA SER A 167 -11.03 -5.61 -11.19
C SER A 167 -11.71 -4.42 -11.86
N GLY A 168 -10.92 -3.44 -12.31
CA GLY A 168 -11.42 -2.30 -13.09
C GLY A 168 -12.08 -2.70 -14.42
N SER A 169 -11.88 -3.94 -14.88
CA SER A 169 -12.54 -4.47 -16.08
C SER A 169 -13.99 -4.95 -15.84
N GLU A 170 -14.42 -5.07 -14.58
CA GLU A 170 -15.72 -5.67 -14.22
C GLU A 170 -16.82 -4.64 -13.90
N VAL A 171 -16.54 -3.35 -14.02
CA VAL A 171 -17.59 -2.33 -13.87
C VAL A 171 -18.39 -2.24 -15.17
N ALA A 172 -19.23 -3.24 -15.42
CA ALA A 172 -20.27 -3.13 -16.44
C ALA A 172 -21.18 -1.96 -16.05
N GLN A 173 -21.22 -0.92 -16.88
CA GLN A 173 -21.98 0.29 -16.60
C GLN A 173 -23.46 -0.06 -16.36
N GLY A 174 -23.98 0.32 -15.18
CA GLY A 174 -25.37 0.05 -14.79
C GLY A 174 -25.61 -1.24 -14.01
N PHE A 175 -24.54 -2.00 -13.66
CA PHE A 175 -24.63 -3.16 -12.77
C PHE A 175 -24.11 -2.81 -11.37
N MET A 176 -24.74 -3.39 -10.35
CA MET A 176 -24.28 -3.28 -8.97
C MET A 176 -23.16 -4.27 -8.69
N ILE A 177 -22.18 -3.85 -7.90
CA ILE A 177 -21.10 -4.71 -7.40
C ILE A 177 -21.21 -4.89 -5.88
N GLY A 178 -20.56 -5.93 -5.37
CA GLY A 178 -20.45 -6.12 -3.92
C GLY A 178 -19.72 -4.93 -3.28
N GLY A 179 -20.30 -4.36 -2.22
CA GLY A 179 -19.76 -3.18 -1.53
C GLY A 179 -20.43 -1.85 -1.92
N ASP A 180 -21.30 -1.82 -2.92
CA ASP A 180 -22.05 -0.62 -3.29
C ASP A 180 -23.01 -0.17 -2.18
N VAL A 181 -23.07 1.14 -1.95
CA VAL A 181 -24.03 1.78 -1.04
C VAL A 181 -25.15 2.38 -1.87
N LEU A 182 -26.37 1.88 -1.67
CA LEU A 182 -27.57 2.35 -2.37
C LEU A 182 -28.67 2.80 -1.42
N ARG A 183 -29.65 3.52 -1.97
CA ARG A 183 -30.92 3.85 -1.31
C ARG A 183 -32.03 3.01 -1.97
N LEU A 184 -32.91 2.43 -1.16
CA LEU A 184 -34.08 1.66 -1.58
C LEU A 184 -35.34 2.53 -1.62
#